data_AF-A0A7X4YQL3-F1
#
_entry.id   AF-A0A7X4YQL3-F1
#
_cell.length_a   1.000
_cell.length_b   1.000
_cell.length_c   1.000
_cell.angle_alpha   90.00
_cell.angle_beta   90.00
_cell.angle_gamma   90.00
#
_symmetry.space_group_name_H-M   'P 1'
#
loop_
_entity.id
_entity.type
_entity.pdbx_description
1 polymer ?
#
loop_
_entity_poly.entity_id
_entity_poly.type
_entity_poly.pdbx_seq_one_letter_code
_entity_poly.pdbx_strand_id
1 'polypeptide(L)'
;MRHCSVQVRGLLLREELDRYNALMEVGSFLESQNRYDLAYIVQKEVDILILPAIERLKEKGRERDRQTEAYLEAKRLLEDEDDED
;
A
#
# COMPACT_ATOMS: atom_id res chain seq x y z
N MET A 1 -0.34 10.04 16.47
CA MET A 1 0.08 8.90 15.64
C MET A 1 -0.24 9.20 14.19
N ARG A 2 0.65 8.87 13.25
CA ARG A 2 0.42 9.07 11.81
C ARG A 2 -0.03 7.78 11.17
N HIS A 3 -1.23 7.80 10.58
CA HIS A 3 -1.76 6.66 9.83
C HIS A 3 -1.07 6.52 8.48
N CYS A 4 -0.95 5.27 8.01
CA CYS A 4 -0.64 5.00 6.61
C CYS A 4 -1.82 5.40 5.70
N SER A 5 -1.58 5.49 4.39
CA SER A 5 -2.65 5.78 3.43
C SER A 5 -3.69 4.66 3.42
N VAL A 6 -4.94 4.99 3.07
CA VAL A 6 -6.03 3.99 2.96
C VAL A 6 -5.68 2.87 1.98
N GLN A 7 -4.96 3.19 0.90
CA GLN A 7 -4.50 2.21 -0.10
C GLN A 7 -3.50 1.21 0.49
N VAL A 8 -2.53 1.68 1.29
CA VAL A 8 -1.56 0.80 1.96
C VAL A 8 -2.26 -0.05 3.02
N ARG A 9 -3.14 0.56 3.84
CA ARG A 9 -3.92 -0.17 4.85
C ARG A 9 -4.77 -1.29 4.23
N GLY A 10 -5.38 -1.03 3.06
CA GLY A 10 -6.18 -2.01 2.33
C GLY A 10 -5.39 -3.18 1.73
N LEU A 11 -4.07 -3.16 1.81
CA LEU A 11 -3.19 -4.22 1.31
C LEU A 11 -2.43 -4.96 2.43
N LEU A 12 -2.69 -4.63 3.69
CA LEU A 12 -2.22 -5.40 4.84
C LEU A 12 -2.93 -6.76 4.87
N LEU A 13 -2.19 -7.81 5.19
CA LEU A 13 -2.76 -9.11 5.56
C LEU A 13 -3.50 -8.99 6.88
N ARG A 14 -4.31 -10.00 7.19
CA ARG A 14 -5.13 -9.98 8.41
C ARG A 14 -4.30 -9.75 9.67
N GLU A 15 -3.25 -10.53 9.85
CA GLU A 15 -2.36 -10.43 11.02
C GLU A 15 -1.61 -9.10 11.07
N GLU A 16 -1.17 -8.58 9.92
CA GLU A 16 -0.50 -7.29 9.81
C GLU A 16 -1.46 -6.14 10.18
N LEU A 17 -2.72 -6.21 9.74
CA LEU A 17 -3.76 -5.24 10.04
C LEU A 17 -4.13 -5.24 11.53
N ASP A 18 -4.27 -6.43 12.12
CA ASP A 18 -4.56 -6.58 13.55
C ASP A 18 -3.41 -5.99 14.39
N ARG A 19 -2.14 -6.30 14.04
CA ARG A 19 -0.97 -5.70 14.69
C ARG A 19 -0.88 -4.19 14.48
N TYR A 20 -1.17 -3.71 13.27
CA TYR A 20 -1.20 -2.27 12.95
C TYR A 20 -2.21 -1.56 13.85
N ASN A 21 -3.45 -2.06 13.93
CA ASN A 21 -4.50 -1.43 14.74
C ASN A 21 -4.11 -1.39 16.23
N ALA A 22 -3.53 -2.47 16.77
CA ALA A 22 -3.06 -2.52 18.15
C ALA A 22 -1.93 -1.50 18.42
N LEU A 23 -0.94 -1.39 17.53
CA LEU A 23 0.14 -0.39 17.67
C LEU A 23 -0.40 1.05 17.58
N MET A 24 -1.39 1.30 16.71
CA MET A 24 -2.04 2.61 16.62
C MET A 24 -2.78 2.97 17.91
N GLU A 25 -3.45 2.01 18.54
CA GLU A 25 -4.10 2.19 19.84
C GLU A 25 -3.09 2.49 20.94
N VAL A 26 -2.03 1.68 21.06
CA VAL A 26 -0.95 1.89 22.04
C VAL A 26 -0.27 3.25 21.85
N GLY A 27 0.07 3.61 20.62
CA GLY A 27 0.69 4.90 20.32
C GLY A 27 -0.22 6.08 20.68
N SER A 28 -1.51 5.98 20.39
CA SER A 28 -2.50 7.01 20.73
C SER A 28 -2.68 7.13 22.24
N PHE A 29 -2.67 6.00 22.96
CA PHE A 29 -2.66 5.99 24.42
C PHE A 29 -1.43 6.72 24.97
N LEU A 30 -0.22 6.43 24.48
CA LEU A 30 1.01 7.10 24.92
C LEU A 30 0.96 8.62 24.69
N GLU A 31 0.47 9.06 23.53
CA GLU A 31 0.25 10.49 23.25
C GLU A 31 -0.72 11.13 24.25
N SER A 32 -1.81 10.44 24.62
CA SER A 32 -2.75 10.92 25.64
C SER A 32 -2.13 11.08 27.03
N GLN A 33 -1.05 10.33 27.30
CA GLN A 33 -0.27 10.41 28.55
C GLN A 33 0.91 11.39 28.44
N ASN A 34 0.99 12.18 27.36
CA ASN A 34 2.12 13.09 27.05
C ASN A 34 3.47 12.36 26.90
N ARG A 35 3.48 11.05 26.61
CA ARG A 35 4.67 10.23 26.41
C ARG A 35 5.08 10.15 24.95
N TYR A 36 5.36 11.32 24.37
CA TYR A 36 5.72 11.45 22.95
C TYR A 36 7.04 10.77 22.59
N ASP A 37 7.95 10.66 23.55
CA ASP A 37 9.20 9.90 23.47
C ASP A 37 8.95 8.43 23.12
N LEU A 38 7.97 7.82 23.78
CA LEU A 38 7.60 6.42 23.56
C LEU A 38 6.70 6.26 22.33
N ALA A 39 5.75 7.17 22.12
CA ALA A 39 4.89 7.15 20.93
C ALA A 39 5.72 7.22 19.64
N TYR A 40 6.84 7.96 19.65
CA TYR A 40 7.78 8.01 18.54
C TYR A 40 8.35 6.63 18.17
N ILE A 41 8.70 5.81 19.16
CA ILE A 41 9.21 4.45 18.91
C ILE A 41 8.10 3.56 18.35
N VAL A 42 6.88 3.65 18.89
CA VAL A 42 5.72 2.92 18.34
C VAL A 42 5.45 3.32 16.90
N GLN A 43 5.57 4.61 16.56
CA GLN A 43 5.43 5.08 15.18
C GLN A 43 6.47 4.44 14.25
N LYS A 44 7.73 4.27 14.70
CA LYS A 44 8.76 3.59 13.90
C LYS A 44 8.44 2.13 13.62
N GLU A 45 7.90 1.42 14.60
CA GLU A 45 7.45 0.04 14.41
C GLU A 45 6.28 -0.03 13.41
N VAL A 46 5.35 0.93 13.46
CA VAL A 46 4.28 1.05 12.46
C VAL A 46 4.86 1.33 11.07
N ASP A 47 5.83 2.24 10.94
CA ASP A 47 6.46 2.58 9.67
C ASP A 47 7.14 1.36 9.02
N ILE A 48 7.76 0.48 9.82
CA ILE A 48 8.39 -0.76 9.36
C ILE A 48 7.32 -1.80 9.00
N LEU A 49 6.30 -1.97 9.84
CA LEU A 49 5.23 -2.96 9.66
C LEU A 49 4.50 -2.80 8.33
N ILE A 50 4.32 -1.57 7.85
CA ILE A 50 3.57 -1.29 6.62
C ILE A 50 4.40 -1.48 5.33
N LEU A 51 5.72 -1.67 5.41
CA LEU A 51 6.60 -1.80 4.23
C LEU A 51 6.15 -2.91 3.26
N PRO A 52 5.76 -4.12 3.71
CA PRO A 52 5.29 -5.17 2.79
C PRO A 52 4.04 -4.76 2.00
N ALA A 53 3.10 -4.05 2.63
CA ALA A 53 1.90 -3.56 1.95
C ALA A 53 2.21 -2.44 0.93
N ILE A 54 3.22 -1.60 1.20
CA ILE A 54 3.73 -0.63 0.22
C ILE A 54 4.29 -1.36 -1.01
N GLU A 55 5.05 -2.44 -0.81
CA GLU A 55 5.58 -3.23 -1.93
C GLU A 55 4.47 -3.93 -2.72
N ARG A 56 3.45 -4.48 -2.05
CA ARG A 56 2.25 -5.00 -2.73
C ARG A 56 1.52 -3.92 -3.54
N LEU A 57 1.47 -2.68 -3.04
CA LEU A 57 0.85 -1.56 -3.75
C LEU A 57 1.64 -1.21 -5.03
N LYS A 58 2.97 -1.16 -4.93
CA LYS A 58 3.84 -0.91 -6.08
C LYS A 58 3.72 -2.01 -7.14
N GLU A 59 3.65 -3.28 -6.73
CA GLU A 59 3.48 -4.39 -7.67
C GLU A 59 2.15 -4.32 -8.41
N LYS A 60 1.04 -4.01 -7.71
CA LYS A 60 -0.24 -3.74 -8.37
C LYS A 60 -0.17 -2.58 -9.37
N GLY A 61 0.62 -1.56 -9.07
CA GLY A 61 0.92 -0.47 -10.01
C GLY A 61 1.57 -0.99 -11.28
N ARG A 62 2.71 -1.69 -11.14
CA ARG A 62 3.46 -2.27 -12.26
C ARG A 62 2.63 -3.23 -13.11
N GLU A 63 1.82 -4.06 -12.48
CA GLU A 63 0.97 -5.02 -13.19
C GLU A 63 -0.07 -4.33 -14.07
N ARG A 64 -0.70 -3.27 -13.55
CA ARG A 64 -1.65 -2.47 -14.34
C ARG A 64 -0.97 -1.78 -15.51
N ASP A 65 0.27 -1.31 -15.33
CA ASP A 65 1.04 -0.70 -16.41
C ASP A 65 1.33 -1.73 -17.52
N ARG A 66 1.78 -2.95 -17.16
CA ARG A 66 1.96 -4.07 -18.10
C ARG A 66 0.68 -4.43 -18.86
N GLN A 67 -0.46 -4.50 -18.16
CA GLN A 67 -1.75 -4.79 -18.79
C GLN A 67 -2.18 -3.69 -19.75
N THR A 68 -1.87 -2.44 -19.43
CA THR A 68 -2.16 -1.29 -20.30
C THR A 68 -1.32 -1.36 -21.57
N GLU A 69 -0.02 -1.66 -21.45
CA GLU A 69 0.87 -1.84 -22.59
C GLU A 69 0.39 -2.98 -23.51
N ALA A 70 0.09 -4.15 -22.94
CA ALA A 70 -0.41 -5.29 -23.70
C ALA A 70 -1.75 -5.01 -24.40
N TYR A 71 -2.65 -4.27 -23.75
CA TYR A 71 -3.92 -3.87 -24.35
C TYR A 71 -3.72 -2.90 -25.53
N LEU A 72 -2.82 -1.93 -25.40
CA LEU A 72 -2.50 -0.97 -26.47
C LEU A 72 -1.81 -1.64 -27.66
N GLU A 73 -0.93 -2.61 -27.41
CA GLU A 73 -0.28 -3.40 -28.46
C GLU A 73 -1.30 -4.27 -29.20
N ALA A 74 -2.14 -5.01 -28.48
CA ALA A 74 -3.20 -5.83 -29.09
C ALA A 74 -4.18 -4.97 -29.92
N LYS A 75 -4.52 -3.77 -29.43
CA LYS A 75 -5.37 -2.84 -30.17
C LYS A 75 -4.71 -2.36 -31.47
N ARG A 76 -3.41 -2.04 -31.45
CA ARG A 76 -2.68 -1.63 -32.67
C ARG A 76 -2.63 -2.75 -33.70
N LEU A 77 -2.36 -3.98 -33.27
CA LEU A 77 -2.32 -5.13 -34.19
C LEU A 77 -3.67 -5.36 -34.87
N LEU A 78 -4.78 -5.20 -34.14
CA LEU A 78 -6.13 -5.28 -34.72
C LEU A 78 -6.42 -4.15 -35.70
N GLU A 79 -6.00 -2.91 -35.40
CA GLU A 79 -6.16 -1.76 -36.30
C GLU A 79 -5.32 -1.94 -37.58
N ASP A 80 -4.10 -2.48 -37.48
CA ASP A 80 -3.24 -2.78 -38.63
C ASP A 80 -3.81 -3.93 -39.50
N GLU A 81 -4.42 -4.95 -38.90
CA GLU A 81 -5.09 -6.05 -39.63
C GLU A 81 -6.34 -5.56 -40.38
N ASP A 82 -7.15 -4.67 -39.78
CA ASP A 82 -8.35 -4.10 -40.42
C ASP A 82 -8.02 -3.17 -41.60
N ASP A 83 -6.82 -2.57 -41.65
CA ASP A 83 -6.36 -1.70 -42.74
C ASP A 83 -5.76 -2.48 -43.95
N GLU A 84 -5.47 -3.78 -43.80
CA GLU A 84 -4.90 -4.63 -44.85
C GLU A 84 -5.95 -5.39 -45.73
N ASP A 85 -7.25 -5.37 -45.36
CA ASP A 85 -8.39 -5.96 -46.10
C ASP A 85 -9.19 -4.94 -46.95
#